data_AF-A0A0F7TEB9-F1
#
_entry.id   AF-A0A0F7TEB9-F1
#
_cell.length_a   1.000
_cell.length_b   1.000
_cell.length_c   1.000
_cell.angle_alpha   90.00
_cell.angle_beta   90.00
_cell.angle_gamma   90.00
#
_symmetry.space_group_name_H-M   'P 1'
#
loop_
_entity.id
_entity.type
_entity.pdbx_description
1 polymer ?
#
loop_
_entity_poly.entity_id
_entity_poly.type
_entity_poly.pdbx_seq_one_letter_code
_entity_poly.pdbx_strand_id
1 'polypeptide(L)'
;MCPVKLLRPPRSLSIHPPRLSSIVENNDSVQPDDQQVLDALEQSRDYWYHVASLADVLLRRGLASECTNPCHALHSLPKFQGRLRETFVRPYGDSPHLALCSLMTSTWKQVGSSNCDRVKREKSNQTLLQIGISVAIPYTFDGRVFNSWIGTKDETSTGANYLGILTLGWCYILSARFVEIHGEGASMRYTKSVAECYSEDIPQSSETYIVDVGELDEEVIRWWSAILAQHEGWEGVVDQKGNRKVLTPWTISRTCKKSFGIKQKRPSSAFFDTPLHSDRAFEVLAGFASLHELGSQFPIALAIAMTFPTQNLCLGCPTAISKLSRGEEINNLYRCDPVNVGEFE
;
A
#
# COMPACT_ATOMS: atom_id res chain seq x y z
N MET A 1 4.99 37.65 27.45
CA MET A 1 4.06 37.75 26.32
C MET A 1 4.83 38.25 25.11
N CYS A 2 5.30 37.33 24.25
CA CYS A 2 5.92 37.69 22.97
C CYS A 2 4.84 37.60 21.87
N PRO A 3 4.73 38.58 20.97
CA PRO A 3 3.71 38.56 19.94
C PRO A 3 4.10 37.56 18.86
N VAL A 4 3.24 36.55 18.68
CA VAL A 4 3.29 35.63 17.54
C VAL A 4 2.99 36.45 16.29
N LYS A 5 4.03 36.71 15.48
CA LYS A 5 3.85 37.25 14.13
C LYS A 5 3.09 36.21 13.31
N LEU A 6 1.87 36.55 12.91
CA LEU A 6 1.10 35.85 11.88
C LEU A 6 1.94 35.81 10.60
N LEU A 7 2.52 34.64 10.32
CA LEU A 7 3.18 34.35 9.06
C LEU A 7 2.12 34.34 7.94
N ARG A 8 2.45 35.05 6.86
CA ARG A 8 1.73 35.13 5.58
C ARG A 8 1.36 33.73 5.05
N PRO A 9 0.32 33.61 4.21
CA PRO A 9 -0.12 32.32 3.67
C PRO A 9 1.03 31.67 2.88
N PRO A 10 1.26 30.34 3.01
CA PRO A 10 2.36 29.70 2.32
C PRO A 10 2.07 29.67 0.82
N ARG A 11 2.96 30.33 0.06
CA ARG A 11 3.12 30.17 -1.39
C ARG A 11 3.68 28.76 -1.66
N SER A 12 3.07 28.06 -2.62
CA SER A 12 3.46 26.75 -3.19
C SER A 12 3.86 25.65 -2.20
N LEU A 13 3.08 24.56 -2.14
CA LEU A 13 3.33 23.31 -1.40
C LEU A 13 4.51 22.48 -1.97
N SER A 14 5.59 23.14 -2.40
CA SER A 14 6.74 22.46 -3.01
C SER A 14 7.66 21.93 -1.93
N ILE A 15 7.36 20.74 -1.42
CA ILE A 15 8.30 19.98 -0.61
C ILE A 15 9.24 19.24 -1.58
N HIS A 16 10.50 19.64 -1.60
CA HIS A 16 11.52 18.92 -2.35
C HIS A 16 12.40 18.11 -1.39
N PRO A 17 12.71 16.85 -1.71
CA PRO A 17 13.70 16.10 -0.94
C PRO A 17 15.04 16.84 -0.96
N PRO A 18 15.81 16.79 0.15
CA PRO A 18 17.11 17.43 0.22
C PRO A 18 18.02 16.84 -0.86
N ARG A 19 18.79 17.69 -1.54
CA ARG A 19 19.77 17.25 -2.53
C ARG A 19 21.02 16.74 -1.83
N LEU A 20 20.96 15.55 -1.25
CA LEU A 20 22.07 14.96 -0.51
C LEU A 20 23.36 14.82 -1.36
N SER A 21 23.23 14.78 -2.69
CA SER A 21 24.38 14.80 -3.60
C SER A 21 25.25 16.04 -3.44
N SER A 22 24.68 17.21 -3.09
CA SER A 22 25.46 18.44 -2.92
C SER A 22 26.33 18.44 -1.67
N ILE A 23 26.10 17.50 -0.73
CA ILE A 23 26.92 17.32 0.47
C ILE A 23 28.25 16.63 0.11
N VAL A 24 28.27 15.84 -0.97
CA VAL A 24 29.41 15.02 -1.41
C VAL A 24 30.02 15.55 -2.71
N GLU A 25 29.48 16.62 -3.30
CA GLU A 25 29.86 17.15 -4.63
C GLU A 25 31.35 17.53 -4.76
N ASN A 26 32.05 17.76 -3.64
CA ASN A 26 33.46 18.12 -3.61
C ASN A 26 34.39 17.01 -3.06
N ASN A 27 33.89 15.79 -2.86
CA ASN A 27 34.67 14.70 -2.25
C ASN A 27 35.02 13.61 -3.28
N ASP A 28 36.31 13.40 -3.51
CA ASP A 28 36.84 12.30 -4.32
C ASP A 28 36.92 10.96 -3.56
N SER A 29 36.49 10.94 -2.29
CA SER A 29 36.48 9.76 -1.44
C SER A 29 35.26 8.87 -1.68
N VAL A 30 35.46 7.56 -1.68
CA VAL A 30 34.41 6.54 -1.89
C VAL A 30 33.42 6.48 -0.71
N GLN A 31 33.80 7.01 0.46
CA GLN A 31 32.96 7.10 1.65
C GLN A 31 32.86 8.55 2.16
N PRO A 32 31.68 8.97 2.64
CA PRO A 32 31.49 10.27 3.27
C PRO A 32 32.18 10.30 4.64
N ASP A 33 32.70 11.47 5.02
CA ASP A 33 33.23 11.69 6.36
C ASP A 33 32.11 11.84 7.41
N ASP A 34 32.46 11.77 8.70
CA ASP A 34 31.50 11.84 9.80
C ASP A 34 30.66 13.14 9.80
N GLN A 35 31.25 14.26 9.37
CA GLN A 35 30.54 15.54 9.30
C GLN A 35 29.53 15.54 8.15
N GLN A 36 29.88 14.97 7.00
CA GLN A 36 28.96 14.81 5.87
C GLN A 36 27.78 13.89 6.20
N VAL A 37 28.01 12.84 6.99
CA VAL A 37 26.94 11.97 7.49
C VAL A 37 26.02 12.75 8.43
N LEU A 38 26.58 13.53 9.36
CA LEU A 38 25.80 14.37 10.27
C LEU A 38 24.96 15.42 9.53
N ASP A 39 25.56 16.13 8.57
CA ASP A 39 24.88 17.13 7.76
C ASP A 39 23.74 16.51 6.93
N ALA A 40 23.98 15.32 6.35
CA ALA A 40 22.96 14.58 5.61
C ALA A 40 21.81 14.12 6.52
N LEU A 41 22.11 13.69 7.75
CA LEU A 41 21.12 13.31 8.74
C LEU A 41 20.27 14.52 9.19
N GLU A 42 20.90 15.67 9.44
CA GLU A 42 20.20 16.89 9.83
C GLU A 42 19.25 17.37 8.73
N GLN A 43 19.72 17.48 7.48
CA GLN A 43 18.88 17.87 6.35
C GLN A 43 17.72 16.89 6.11
N SER A 44 17.99 15.59 6.26
CA SER A 44 16.96 14.56 6.14
C SER A 44 15.91 14.70 7.26
N ARG A 45 16.35 14.93 8.50
CA ARG A 45 15.48 15.10 9.66
C ARG A 45 14.59 16.32 9.51
N ASP A 46 15.16 17.45 9.09
CA ASP A 46 14.41 18.68 8.83
C ASP A 46 13.36 18.49 7.74
N TYR A 47 13.72 17.81 6.64
CA TYR A 47 12.77 17.45 5.60
C TYR A 47 11.62 16.60 6.15
N TRP A 48 11.92 15.54 6.92
CA TRP A 48 10.89 14.68 7.50
C TRP A 48 9.99 15.42 8.50
N TYR A 49 10.53 16.35 9.29
CA TYR A 49 9.72 17.21 10.16
C TYR A 49 8.78 18.14 9.39
N HIS A 50 9.24 18.71 8.27
CA HIS A 50 8.39 19.53 7.42
C HIS A 50 7.27 18.69 6.80
N VAL A 51 7.58 17.48 6.31
CA VAL A 51 6.58 16.53 5.79
C VAL A 51 5.56 16.16 6.87
N ALA A 52 6.02 15.83 8.08
CA ALA A 52 5.15 15.45 9.20
C ALA A 52 4.25 16.62 9.64
N SER A 53 4.80 17.83 9.69
CA SER A 53 4.04 19.04 10.03
C SER A 53 3.00 19.36 8.96
N LEU A 54 3.33 19.21 7.68
CA LEU A 54 2.37 19.36 6.60
C LEU A 54 1.26 18.29 6.71
N ALA A 55 1.61 17.05 6.99
CA ALA A 55 0.64 15.98 7.17
C ALA A 55 -0.34 16.27 8.32
N ASP A 56 0.12 16.81 9.46
CA ASP A 56 -0.77 17.25 10.56
C ASP A 56 -1.71 18.38 10.12
N VAL A 57 -1.20 19.36 9.38
CA VAL A 57 -2.03 20.45 8.85
C VAL A 57 -3.09 19.93 7.88
N LEU A 58 -2.73 19.01 6.98
CA LEU A 58 -3.65 18.38 6.04
C LEU A 58 -4.70 17.52 6.75
N LEU A 59 -4.29 16.76 7.78
CA LEU A 59 -5.21 15.97 8.60
C LEU A 59 -6.32 16.85 9.22
N ARG A 60 -5.99 18.08 9.63
CA ARG A 60 -6.95 19.02 10.23
C ARG A 60 -7.81 19.78 9.22
N ARG A 61 -7.33 19.95 7.99
CA ARG A 61 -7.95 20.83 6.98
C ARG A 61 -8.52 20.09 5.76
N GLY A 62 -8.42 18.77 5.75
CA GLY A 62 -8.76 17.94 4.61
C GLY A 62 -7.66 17.91 3.55
N LEU A 63 -7.72 16.89 2.70
CA LEU A 63 -6.79 16.69 1.59
C LEU A 63 -7.07 17.67 0.45
N ALA A 64 -6.03 18.10 -0.26
CA ALA A 64 -6.23 18.81 -1.51
C ALA A 64 -6.82 17.85 -2.56
N SER A 65 -7.74 18.33 -3.39
CA SER A 65 -8.43 17.50 -4.38
C SER A 65 -7.47 16.93 -5.43
N GLU A 66 -6.33 17.59 -5.69
CA GLU A 66 -5.30 17.03 -6.56
C GLU A 66 -4.68 15.74 -5.99
N CYS A 67 -4.67 15.56 -4.67
CA CYS A 67 -4.12 14.37 -4.01
C CYS A 67 -4.94 13.11 -4.27
N THR A 68 -6.19 13.25 -4.74
CA THR A 68 -7.04 12.10 -5.07
C THR A 68 -6.85 11.64 -6.51
N ASN A 69 -6.08 12.36 -7.34
CA ASN A 69 -5.86 11.98 -8.72
C ASN A 69 -4.62 11.08 -8.85
N PRO A 70 -4.79 9.76 -9.10
CA PRO A 70 -3.67 8.84 -9.19
C PRO A 70 -2.78 9.11 -10.41
N CYS A 71 -3.26 9.84 -11.43
CA CYS A 71 -2.44 10.20 -12.59
C CYS A 71 -1.20 11.02 -12.21
N HIS A 72 -1.24 11.81 -11.14
CA HIS A 72 -0.04 12.53 -10.67
C HIS A 72 1.02 11.59 -10.10
N ALA A 73 0.64 10.44 -9.55
CA ALA A 73 1.57 9.42 -9.07
C ALA A 73 2.03 8.45 -10.18
N LEU A 74 1.15 8.18 -11.16
CA LEU A 74 1.35 7.13 -12.17
C LEU A 74 1.82 7.66 -13.54
N HIS A 75 2.06 8.97 -13.66
CA HIS A 75 2.23 9.74 -14.91
C HIS A 75 3.21 9.17 -15.95
N SER A 76 4.09 8.24 -15.55
CA SER A 76 5.13 7.67 -16.42
C SER A 76 5.44 6.19 -16.11
N LEU A 77 4.43 5.37 -15.72
CA LEU A 77 4.69 3.95 -15.51
C LEU A 77 4.81 3.20 -16.86
N PRO A 78 5.93 2.52 -17.12
CA PRO A 78 6.07 1.70 -18.33
C PRO A 78 5.07 0.55 -18.31
N LYS A 79 4.44 0.31 -19.45
CA LYS A 79 3.48 -0.80 -19.62
C LYS A 79 4.22 -2.14 -19.51
N PHE A 80 3.78 -2.99 -18.60
CA PHE A 80 4.23 -4.37 -18.55
C PHE A 80 3.59 -5.16 -19.70
N GLN A 81 4.41 -5.69 -20.62
CA GLN A 81 3.94 -6.44 -21.80
C GLN A 81 4.56 -7.85 -21.91
N GLY A 82 5.15 -8.37 -20.83
CA GLY A 82 5.96 -9.58 -20.89
C GLY A 82 5.35 -10.78 -20.18
N ARG A 83 5.52 -11.97 -20.77
CA ARG A 83 5.48 -13.24 -20.01
C ARG A 83 6.74 -13.29 -19.13
N LEU A 84 6.58 -13.69 -17.87
CA LEU A 84 7.70 -13.78 -16.92
C LEU A 84 8.69 -14.85 -17.40
N ARG A 85 9.95 -14.46 -17.66
CA ARG A 85 10.94 -15.34 -18.30
C ARG A 85 11.79 -16.12 -17.31
N GLU A 86 12.16 -15.50 -16.19
CA GLU A 86 12.95 -16.13 -15.14
C GLU A 86 12.43 -15.72 -13.77
N THR A 87 12.06 -16.72 -12.97
CA THR A 87 11.56 -16.52 -11.61
C THR A 87 12.48 -17.20 -10.59
N PHE A 88 12.70 -16.52 -9.47
CA PHE A 88 13.58 -16.94 -8.39
C PHE A 88 12.81 -16.87 -7.08
N VAL A 89 13.00 -17.86 -6.20
CA VAL A 89 12.48 -17.80 -4.83
C VAL A 89 13.63 -17.40 -3.91
N ARG A 90 13.51 -16.26 -3.24
CA ARG A 90 14.53 -15.76 -2.31
C ARG A 90 13.91 -14.89 -1.22
N PRO A 91 14.61 -14.68 -0.10
CA PRO A 91 14.33 -13.54 0.77
C PRO A 91 14.38 -12.23 -0.04
N TYR A 92 13.42 -11.35 0.21
CA TYR A 92 13.31 -10.06 -0.46
C TYR A 92 13.48 -8.92 0.55
N GLY A 93 14.50 -8.09 0.35
CA GLY A 93 14.97 -7.16 1.38
C GLY A 93 15.49 -7.92 2.61
N ASP A 94 15.21 -7.40 3.80
CA ASP A 94 15.58 -7.98 5.10
C ASP A 94 14.52 -8.95 5.66
N SER A 95 13.47 -9.25 4.88
CA SER A 95 12.39 -10.11 5.33
C SER A 95 12.83 -11.59 5.35
N PRO A 96 12.53 -12.35 6.42
CA PRO A 96 12.77 -13.80 6.46
C PRO A 96 11.78 -14.56 5.55
N HIS A 97 10.74 -13.91 5.06
CA HIS A 97 9.74 -14.52 4.19
C HIS A 97 10.24 -14.61 2.75
N LEU A 98 9.94 -15.73 2.11
CA LEU A 98 10.32 -15.97 0.73
C LEU A 98 9.38 -15.21 -0.20
N ALA A 99 9.97 -14.55 -1.18
CA ALA A 99 9.25 -13.93 -2.28
C ALA A 99 9.59 -14.63 -3.59
N LEU A 100 8.60 -14.71 -4.47
CA LEU A 100 8.84 -15.02 -5.87
C LEU A 100 9.24 -13.70 -6.55
N CYS A 101 10.43 -13.67 -7.13
CA CYS A 101 10.98 -12.52 -7.83
C CYS A 101 11.15 -12.85 -9.30
N SER A 102 10.90 -11.88 -10.17
CA SER A 102 11.25 -11.98 -11.59
C SER A 102 12.43 -11.07 -11.90
N LEU A 103 13.36 -11.58 -12.69
CA LEU A 103 14.38 -10.72 -13.27
C LEU A 103 13.74 -9.86 -14.36
N MET A 104 13.86 -8.55 -14.22
CA MET A 104 13.37 -7.56 -15.17
C MET A 104 14.53 -6.69 -15.64
N THR A 105 14.41 -6.19 -16.87
CA THR A 105 15.39 -5.25 -17.44
C THR A 105 14.70 -3.94 -17.72
N SER A 106 15.22 -2.86 -17.14
CA SER A 106 14.82 -1.49 -17.44
C SER A 106 15.80 -0.90 -18.43
N THR A 107 15.31 -0.54 -19.61
CA THR A 107 16.13 0.01 -20.70
C THR A 107 15.77 1.48 -20.93
N TRP A 108 16.76 2.34 -20.75
CA TRP A 108 16.67 3.77 -20.98
C TRP A 108 17.36 4.10 -22.29
N LYS A 109 16.62 4.70 -23.21
CA LYS A 109 17.13 5.18 -24.50
C LYS A 109 17.13 6.69 -24.51
N GLN A 110 18.25 7.28 -24.89
CA GLN A 110 18.33 8.71 -25.09
C GLN A 110 17.60 9.07 -26.39
N VAL A 111 16.62 9.98 -26.30
CA VAL A 111 15.88 10.49 -27.46
C VAL A 111 16.52 11.80 -27.91
N GLY A 112 17.07 11.82 -29.12
CA GLY A 112 17.67 13.01 -29.75
C GLY A 112 19.18 12.89 -30.06
N SER A 113 19.66 13.71 -31.01
CA SER A 113 21.08 13.80 -31.37
C SER A 113 21.81 14.72 -30.40
N SER A 114 22.23 14.21 -29.23
CA SER A 114 23.23 14.94 -28.44
C SER A 114 24.62 14.66 -29.00
N ASN A 115 25.43 15.69 -29.23
CA ASN A 115 26.82 15.61 -29.72
C ASN A 115 27.81 14.98 -28.71
N CYS A 116 27.31 14.20 -27.75
CA CYS A 116 28.13 13.49 -26.77
C CYS A 116 28.36 12.05 -27.23
N ASP A 117 29.39 11.83 -28.04
CA ASP A 117 29.80 10.49 -28.52
C ASP A 117 30.29 9.54 -27.40
N ARG A 118 30.43 10.04 -26.17
CA ARG A 118 30.95 9.29 -25.02
C ARG A 118 29.88 8.64 -24.13
N VAL A 119 28.60 9.00 -24.25
CA VAL A 119 27.54 8.41 -23.42
C VAL A 119 26.87 7.27 -24.19
N LYS A 120 26.78 6.08 -23.58
CA LYS A 120 26.02 4.97 -24.15
C LYS A 120 24.58 5.44 -24.40
N ARG A 121 24.14 5.45 -25.66
CA ARG A 121 22.79 5.87 -26.08
C ARG A 121 21.68 5.01 -25.50
N GLU A 122 22.03 3.84 -24.98
CA GLU A 122 21.15 2.89 -24.33
C GLU A 122 21.80 2.37 -23.05
N LYS A 123 21.07 2.47 -21.92
CA LYS A 123 21.47 1.91 -20.64
C LYS A 123 20.40 0.92 -20.18
N SER A 124 20.79 -0.34 -20.04
CA SER A 124 19.94 -1.39 -19.49
C SER A 124 20.41 -1.75 -18.08
N ASN A 125 19.49 -1.72 -17.12
CA ASN A 125 19.74 -2.17 -15.75
C ASN A 125 18.83 -3.35 -15.46
N GLN A 126 19.40 -4.42 -14.90
CA GLN A 126 18.63 -5.54 -14.40
C GLN A 126 18.18 -5.25 -12.97
N THR A 127 16.92 -5.57 -12.66
CA THR A 127 16.36 -5.46 -11.32
C THR A 127 15.49 -6.66 -11.03
N LEU A 128 15.46 -7.09 -9.78
CA LEU A 128 14.55 -8.13 -9.32
C LEU A 128 13.27 -7.47 -8.85
N LEU A 129 12.15 -7.80 -9.49
CA LEU A 129 10.84 -7.36 -9.06
C LEU A 129 10.16 -8.48 -8.28
N GLN A 130 9.67 -8.17 -7.08
CA GLN A 130 8.79 -9.07 -6.35
C GLN A 130 7.46 -9.22 -7.10
N ILE A 131 7.14 -10.46 -7.46
CA ILE A 131 5.93 -10.84 -8.21
C ILE A 131 5.04 -11.82 -7.43
N GLY A 132 5.47 -12.25 -6.24
CA GLY A 132 4.66 -13.07 -5.34
C GLY A 132 5.25 -13.16 -3.93
N ILE A 133 4.41 -13.58 -3.00
CA ILE A 133 4.69 -13.63 -1.55
C ILE A 133 4.35 -15.00 -0.98
N SER A 134 5.10 -15.48 0.02
CA SER A 134 4.79 -16.76 0.68
C SER A 134 3.78 -16.64 1.82
N VAL A 135 3.54 -15.43 2.32
CA VAL A 135 2.64 -15.15 3.46
C VAL A 135 1.83 -13.90 3.11
N ALA A 136 0.54 -13.91 3.44
CA ALA A 136 -0.35 -12.78 3.25
C ALA A 136 0.05 -11.59 4.15
N ILE A 137 -0.13 -10.38 3.64
CA ILE A 137 0.26 -9.16 4.35
C ILE A 137 -0.75 -8.88 5.48
N PRO A 138 -0.31 -8.80 6.75
CA PRO A 138 -1.23 -8.53 7.85
C PRO A 138 -1.78 -7.09 7.76
N TYR A 139 -3.08 -6.94 7.94
CA TYR A 139 -3.78 -5.66 7.89
C TYR A 139 -4.82 -5.54 9.01
N THR A 140 -4.93 -4.34 9.62
CA THR A 140 -5.83 -4.07 10.75
C THR A 140 -6.56 -2.73 10.62
N PHE A 141 -7.80 -2.69 11.10
CA PHE A 141 -8.64 -1.50 11.22
C PHE A 141 -8.55 -0.79 12.58
N ASP A 142 -7.60 -1.16 13.45
CA ASP A 142 -7.53 -0.67 14.84
C ASP A 142 -6.98 0.78 14.98
N GLY A 143 -6.86 1.52 13.88
CA GLY A 143 -6.35 2.89 13.85
C GLY A 143 -7.38 3.93 14.28
N ARG A 144 -6.99 4.84 15.19
CA ARG A 144 -7.83 5.99 15.59
C ARG A 144 -7.75 7.20 14.65
N VAL A 145 -6.69 7.28 13.85
CA VAL A 145 -6.37 8.47 13.02
C VAL A 145 -7.30 8.59 11.82
N PHE A 146 -7.70 7.46 11.25
CA PHE A 146 -8.62 7.38 10.10
C PHE A 146 -9.87 6.58 10.48
N ASN A 147 -10.39 6.75 11.70
CA ASN A 147 -11.67 6.14 12.07
C ASN A 147 -12.88 6.89 11.47
N SER A 148 -12.66 8.14 11.06
CA SER A 148 -13.58 8.96 10.28
C SER A 148 -12.89 9.44 9.01
N TRP A 149 -13.70 9.71 7.98
CA TRP A 149 -13.20 10.31 6.75
C TRP A 149 -13.00 11.81 6.99
N ILE A 150 -11.79 12.30 6.71
CA ILE A 150 -11.41 13.71 6.95
C ILE A 150 -11.87 14.66 5.85
N GLY A 151 -12.34 14.12 4.72
CA GLY A 151 -12.79 14.91 3.59
C GLY A 151 -11.67 15.42 2.68
N THR A 152 -12.05 15.79 1.47
CA THR A 152 -11.27 16.74 0.65
C THR A 152 -11.76 18.16 0.87
N LYS A 153 -10.95 19.16 0.48
CA LYS A 153 -11.31 20.59 0.61
C LYS A 153 -12.62 20.97 -0.08
N ASP A 154 -13.01 20.22 -1.12
CA ASP A 154 -14.19 20.51 -1.94
C ASP A 154 -15.42 19.69 -1.50
N GLU A 155 -15.29 18.82 -0.50
CA GLU A 155 -16.41 18.00 0.01
C GLU A 155 -17.20 18.75 1.09
N THR A 156 -18.51 18.85 0.89
CA THR A 156 -19.45 19.56 1.79
C THR A 156 -19.90 18.74 3.00
N SER A 157 -19.71 17.41 2.96
CA SER A 157 -20.05 16.51 4.07
C SER A 157 -19.04 15.36 4.15
N THR A 158 -18.47 15.14 5.32
CA THR A 158 -17.64 13.97 5.61
C THR A 158 -18.54 12.76 5.81
N GLY A 159 -18.75 12.00 4.74
CA GLY A 159 -19.50 10.75 4.75
C GLY A 159 -18.84 9.65 5.58
N ALA A 160 -19.42 8.46 5.56
CA ALA A 160 -18.86 7.28 6.22
C ALA A 160 -17.47 6.91 5.65
N ASN A 161 -16.61 6.36 6.49
CA ASN A 161 -15.27 5.97 6.09
C ASN A 161 -15.24 4.51 5.61
N TYR A 162 -15.10 4.34 4.30
CA TYR A 162 -15.02 3.05 3.63
C TYR A 162 -13.66 2.80 2.99
N LEU A 163 -12.65 3.67 3.21
CA LEU A 163 -11.29 3.53 2.68
C LEU A 163 -10.76 2.11 2.86
N GLY A 164 -10.97 1.57 4.06
CA GLY A 164 -10.60 0.21 4.41
C GLY A 164 -11.18 -0.83 3.47
N ILE A 165 -12.50 -0.85 3.37
CA ILE A 165 -13.26 -1.79 2.55
C ILE A 165 -12.90 -1.63 1.05
N LEU A 166 -12.81 -0.38 0.58
CA LEU A 166 -12.37 -0.07 -0.78
C LEU A 166 -10.95 -0.59 -1.06
N THR A 167 -10.05 -0.47 -0.08
CA THR A 167 -8.67 -0.96 -0.20
C THR A 167 -8.66 -2.49 -0.32
N LEU A 168 -9.48 -3.21 0.47
CA LEU A 168 -9.62 -4.67 0.35
C LEU A 168 -10.12 -5.06 -1.06
N GLY A 169 -11.12 -4.35 -1.58
CA GLY A 169 -11.65 -4.54 -2.93
C GLY A 169 -10.58 -4.30 -4.01
N TRP A 170 -9.79 -3.23 -3.89
CA TRP A 170 -8.68 -2.97 -4.80
C TRP A 170 -7.59 -4.04 -4.75
N CYS A 171 -7.26 -4.57 -3.56
CA CYS A 171 -6.30 -5.66 -3.43
C CYS A 171 -6.76 -6.91 -4.17
N TYR A 172 -8.05 -7.22 -4.10
CA TYR A 172 -8.64 -8.30 -4.89
C TYR A 172 -8.51 -8.02 -6.38
N ILE A 173 -8.94 -6.84 -6.86
CA ILE A 173 -8.91 -6.49 -8.28
C ILE A 173 -7.49 -6.58 -8.84
N LEU A 174 -6.50 -6.05 -8.12
CA LEU A 174 -5.09 -6.12 -8.52
C LEU A 174 -4.58 -7.55 -8.54
N SER A 175 -4.99 -8.39 -7.58
CA SER A 175 -4.63 -9.82 -7.54
C SER A 175 -5.27 -10.61 -8.68
N ALA A 176 -6.57 -10.42 -8.92
CA ALA A 176 -7.31 -11.04 -10.01
C ALA A 176 -6.70 -10.64 -11.36
N ARG A 177 -6.42 -9.34 -11.54
CA ARG A 177 -5.78 -8.85 -12.76
C ARG A 177 -4.39 -9.42 -12.95
N PHE A 178 -3.63 -9.56 -11.88
CA PHE A 178 -2.31 -10.16 -11.91
C PHE A 178 -2.38 -11.63 -12.35
N VAL A 179 -3.32 -12.40 -11.79
CA VAL A 179 -3.57 -13.80 -12.17
C VAL A 179 -3.97 -13.92 -13.64
N GLU A 180 -4.90 -13.09 -14.11
CA GLU A 180 -5.34 -13.05 -15.51
C GLU A 180 -4.19 -12.78 -16.49
N ILE A 181 -3.29 -11.85 -16.14
CA ILE A 181 -2.11 -11.54 -16.95
C ILE A 181 -1.07 -12.68 -16.87
N HIS A 182 -0.91 -13.32 -15.71
CA HIS A 182 0.02 -14.42 -15.53
C HIS A 182 -0.37 -15.65 -16.36
N GLY A 183 -1.66 -15.97 -16.39
CA GLY A 183 -2.21 -17.09 -17.15
C GLY A 183 -1.95 -18.45 -16.49
N GLU A 184 -1.45 -19.40 -17.26
CA GLU A 184 -1.35 -20.82 -16.88
C GLU A 184 -0.62 -21.03 -15.54
N GLY A 185 -1.25 -21.80 -14.64
CA GLY A 185 -0.71 -22.10 -13.30
C GLY A 185 -1.11 -21.10 -12.21
N ALA A 186 -1.58 -19.91 -12.58
CA ALA A 186 -2.14 -18.94 -11.64
C ALA A 186 -3.66 -19.08 -11.54
N SER A 187 -4.21 -18.83 -10.35
CA SER A 187 -5.66 -18.88 -10.14
C SER A 187 -6.10 -18.00 -8.97
N MET A 188 -7.30 -17.44 -9.09
CA MET A 188 -8.03 -16.90 -7.94
C MET A 188 -8.85 -18.01 -7.30
N ARG A 189 -8.97 -18.01 -5.98
CA ARG A 189 -9.79 -18.99 -5.24
C ARG A 189 -10.48 -18.30 -4.07
N TYR A 190 -11.73 -18.70 -3.80
CA TYR A 190 -12.34 -18.40 -2.52
C TYR A 190 -11.94 -19.44 -1.48
N THR A 191 -11.88 -19.00 -0.23
CA THR A 191 -11.66 -19.88 0.91
C THR A 191 -12.98 -20.14 1.64
N LYS A 192 -12.90 -20.91 2.73
CA LYS A 192 -14.02 -21.15 3.64
C LYS A 192 -14.32 -19.95 4.55
N SER A 193 -13.44 -18.95 4.63
CA SER A 193 -13.69 -17.75 5.42
C SER A 193 -14.67 -16.85 4.68
N VAL A 194 -15.79 -16.54 5.32
CA VAL A 194 -16.87 -15.74 4.75
C VAL A 194 -17.37 -14.76 5.80
N ALA A 195 -17.77 -13.56 5.36
CA ALA A 195 -18.54 -12.64 6.19
C ALA A 195 -19.98 -13.11 6.32
N GLU A 196 -20.56 -12.92 7.50
CA GLU A 196 -21.95 -13.26 7.77
C GLU A 196 -22.91 -12.31 7.04
N CYS A 197 -24.01 -12.86 6.55
CA CYS A 197 -25.10 -12.09 5.95
C CYS A 197 -26.21 -11.90 6.98
N TYR A 198 -26.68 -10.67 7.12
CA TYR A 198 -27.68 -10.26 8.10
C TYR A 198 -28.94 -9.76 7.40
N SER A 199 -30.10 -10.07 7.99
CA SER A 199 -31.37 -9.48 7.56
C SER A 199 -31.35 -7.96 7.72
N GLU A 200 -32.18 -7.27 6.93
CA GLU A 200 -32.22 -5.82 6.83
C GLU A 200 -32.54 -5.11 8.16
N ASP A 201 -33.20 -5.81 9.08
CA ASP A 201 -33.72 -5.28 10.35
C ASP A 201 -32.74 -5.39 11.53
N ILE A 202 -31.53 -5.91 11.33
CA ILE A 202 -30.59 -6.15 12.44
C ILE A 202 -29.87 -4.83 12.81
N PRO A 203 -29.98 -4.37 14.08
CA PRO A 203 -29.26 -3.18 14.53
C PRO A 203 -27.74 -3.38 14.48
N GLN A 204 -27.02 -2.31 14.19
CA GLN A 204 -25.56 -2.33 14.21
C GLN A 204 -25.06 -2.65 15.63
N SER A 205 -24.22 -3.69 15.74
CA SER A 205 -23.62 -4.07 17.02
C SER A 205 -22.27 -3.37 17.22
N SER A 206 -21.79 -3.33 18.47
CA SER A 206 -20.45 -2.83 18.79
C SER A 206 -19.34 -3.71 18.21
N GLU A 207 -19.64 -4.99 17.96
CA GLU A 207 -18.66 -6.01 17.55
C GLU A 207 -18.60 -6.21 16.04
N THR A 208 -19.70 -5.94 15.33
CA THR A 208 -19.86 -6.20 13.89
C THR A 208 -20.27 -4.94 13.15
N TYR A 209 -19.48 -4.56 12.13
CA TYR A 209 -19.82 -3.48 11.23
C TYR A 209 -20.60 -4.03 10.03
N ILE A 210 -21.90 -3.74 9.98
CA ILE A 210 -22.77 -4.17 8.88
C ILE A 210 -22.60 -3.20 7.70
N VAL A 211 -22.19 -3.74 6.56
CA VAL A 211 -21.98 -3.02 5.31
C VAL A 211 -23.19 -3.22 4.42
N ASP A 212 -23.80 -2.11 3.98
CA ASP A 212 -24.82 -2.14 2.95
C ASP A 212 -24.15 -2.20 1.58
N VAL A 213 -24.26 -3.33 0.88
CA VAL A 213 -23.69 -3.50 -0.45
C VAL A 213 -24.70 -3.23 -1.57
N GLY A 214 -25.96 -2.91 -1.22
CA GLY A 214 -27.05 -2.75 -2.18
C GLY A 214 -27.65 -4.08 -2.64
N GLU A 215 -28.55 -4.00 -3.63
CA GLU A 215 -29.17 -5.18 -4.24
C GLU A 215 -28.27 -5.73 -5.35
N LEU A 216 -27.70 -6.90 -5.11
CA LEU A 216 -26.72 -7.54 -5.98
C LEU A 216 -27.12 -8.99 -6.28
N ASP A 217 -26.57 -9.54 -7.36
CA ASP A 217 -26.70 -10.96 -7.65
C ASP A 217 -25.91 -11.82 -6.64
N GLU A 218 -26.22 -13.11 -6.59
CA GLU A 218 -25.65 -14.03 -5.59
C GLU A 218 -24.13 -14.22 -5.76
N GLU A 219 -23.62 -14.13 -7.00
CA GLU A 219 -22.19 -14.20 -7.32
C GLU A 219 -21.43 -13.02 -6.69
N VAL A 220 -21.97 -11.81 -6.84
CA VAL A 220 -21.38 -10.59 -6.29
C VAL A 220 -21.50 -10.55 -4.77
N ILE A 221 -22.59 -11.08 -4.20
CA ILE A 221 -22.73 -11.22 -2.74
C ILE A 221 -21.65 -12.15 -2.20
N ARG A 222 -21.42 -13.30 -2.85
CA ARG A 222 -20.33 -14.21 -2.48
C ARG A 222 -18.96 -13.53 -2.52
N TRP A 223 -18.73 -12.69 -3.53
CA TRP A 223 -17.50 -11.90 -3.62
C TRP A 223 -17.37 -10.95 -2.43
N TRP A 224 -18.41 -10.18 -2.11
CA TRP A 224 -18.39 -9.32 -0.91
C TRP A 224 -18.15 -10.12 0.37
N SER A 225 -18.76 -11.30 0.51
CA SER A 225 -18.53 -12.18 1.67
C SER A 225 -17.08 -12.60 1.79
N ALA A 226 -16.38 -12.82 0.67
CA ALA A 226 -14.95 -13.12 0.67
C ALA A 226 -14.09 -11.90 1.02
N ILE A 227 -14.41 -10.72 0.47
CA ILE A 227 -13.68 -9.47 0.73
C ILE A 227 -13.78 -9.07 2.21
N LEU A 228 -14.97 -9.21 2.79
CA LEU A 228 -15.27 -8.79 4.16
C LEU A 228 -15.02 -9.89 5.21
N ALA A 229 -14.57 -11.07 4.80
CA ALA A 229 -14.31 -12.20 5.69
C ALA A 229 -13.31 -11.85 6.81
N GLN A 230 -13.46 -12.52 7.96
CA GLN A 230 -12.61 -12.29 9.15
C GLN A 230 -11.15 -12.68 8.93
N HIS A 231 -10.91 -13.69 8.11
CA HIS A 231 -9.58 -14.14 7.70
C HIS A 231 -9.44 -13.98 6.18
N GLU A 232 -8.52 -14.69 5.53
CA GLU A 232 -8.40 -14.65 4.07
C GLU A 232 -9.64 -15.30 3.44
N GLY A 233 -10.66 -14.54 3.03
CA GLY A 233 -11.84 -15.06 2.33
C GLY A 233 -11.59 -15.40 0.85
N TRP A 234 -10.47 -14.93 0.32
CA TRP A 234 -9.99 -15.19 -1.03
C TRP A 234 -8.47 -15.23 -1.03
N GLU A 235 -7.91 -15.79 -2.08
CA GLU A 235 -6.49 -15.83 -2.32
C GLU A 235 -6.20 -15.83 -3.83
N GLY A 236 -5.16 -15.09 -4.22
CA GLY A 236 -4.58 -15.16 -5.56
C GLY A 236 -3.34 -16.04 -5.49
N VAL A 237 -3.30 -17.11 -6.26
CA VAL A 237 -2.17 -18.05 -6.32
C VAL A 237 -1.44 -17.81 -7.64
N VAL A 238 -0.13 -17.55 -7.56
CA VAL A 238 0.74 -17.30 -8.71
C VAL A 238 1.44 -18.57 -9.17
N ASP A 239 1.94 -19.35 -8.22
CA ASP A 239 2.59 -20.64 -8.48
C ASP A 239 2.27 -21.58 -7.32
N GLN A 240 2.04 -22.85 -7.63
CA GLN A 240 1.81 -23.91 -6.66
C GLN A 240 2.63 -25.14 -7.04
N LYS A 241 3.70 -25.41 -6.28
CA LYS A 241 4.58 -26.57 -6.47
C LYS A 241 4.62 -27.39 -5.18
N GLY A 242 3.95 -28.54 -5.21
CA GLY A 242 3.79 -29.41 -4.03
C GLY A 242 3.12 -28.65 -2.87
N ASN A 243 3.77 -28.64 -1.70
CA ASN A 243 3.27 -27.94 -0.50
C ASN A 243 3.62 -26.44 -0.47
N ARG A 244 4.38 -25.92 -1.44
CA ARG A 244 4.72 -24.49 -1.50
C ARG A 244 3.73 -23.77 -2.39
N LYS A 245 3.13 -22.74 -1.81
CA LYS A 245 2.18 -21.86 -2.45
C LYS A 245 2.75 -20.45 -2.49
N VAL A 246 2.75 -19.85 -3.67
CA VAL A 246 3.12 -18.45 -3.86
C VAL A 246 1.84 -17.67 -4.12
N LEU A 247 1.60 -16.66 -3.30
CA LEU A 247 0.45 -15.78 -3.38
C LEU A 247 0.75 -14.53 -4.20
N THR A 248 -0.29 -13.87 -4.69
CA THR A 248 -0.17 -12.57 -5.34
C THR A 248 0.33 -11.50 -4.37
N PRO A 249 1.04 -10.46 -4.84
CA PRO A 249 1.60 -9.41 -3.98
C PRO A 249 0.59 -8.65 -3.12
N TRP A 250 -0.69 -8.63 -3.52
CA TRP A 250 -1.77 -7.95 -2.81
C TRP A 250 -2.64 -8.89 -1.97
N THR A 251 -2.20 -10.13 -1.73
CA THR A 251 -2.90 -11.00 -0.80
C THR A 251 -2.68 -10.50 0.62
N ILE A 252 -3.79 -10.22 1.31
CA ILE A 252 -3.84 -9.59 2.63
C ILE A 252 -4.59 -10.49 3.61
N SER A 253 -4.21 -10.42 4.88
CA SER A 253 -4.82 -11.15 5.98
C SER A 253 -5.28 -10.19 7.06
N ARG A 254 -6.57 -10.24 7.39
CA ARG A 254 -7.15 -9.34 8.39
C ARG A 254 -6.90 -9.88 9.80
N THR A 255 -6.37 -9.02 10.68
CA THR A 255 -5.98 -9.40 12.05
C THR A 255 -6.78 -8.69 13.14
N CYS A 256 -7.63 -7.72 12.79
CA CYS A 256 -8.43 -6.97 13.75
C CYS A 256 -9.62 -7.79 14.28
N LYS A 257 -10.05 -7.54 15.53
CA LYS A 257 -11.16 -8.27 16.17
C LYS A 257 -12.55 -7.92 15.63
N LYS A 258 -12.72 -6.71 15.08
CA LYS A 258 -14.01 -6.23 14.60
C LYS A 258 -14.42 -7.04 13.36
N SER A 259 -15.58 -7.67 13.40
CA SER A 259 -16.12 -8.40 12.26
C SER A 259 -16.89 -7.48 11.32
N PHE A 260 -17.03 -7.89 10.07
CA PHE A 260 -17.90 -7.23 9.10
C PHE A 260 -19.04 -8.18 8.75
N GLY A 261 -20.21 -7.57 8.54
CA GLY A 261 -21.41 -8.25 8.06
C GLY A 261 -21.89 -7.62 6.76
N ILE A 262 -22.68 -8.36 6.00
CA ILE A 262 -23.32 -7.87 4.79
C ILE A 262 -24.82 -7.73 5.06
N LYS A 263 -25.38 -6.56 4.74
CA LYS A 263 -26.83 -6.37 4.77
C LYS A 263 -27.43 -7.03 3.54
N GLN A 264 -28.35 -7.98 3.72
CA GLN A 264 -28.99 -8.70 2.62
C GLN A 264 -30.52 -8.73 2.80
N LYS A 265 -31.25 -8.37 1.75
CA LYS A 265 -32.72 -8.40 1.75
C LYS A 265 -33.30 -9.81 1.62
N ARG A 266 -32.58 -10.74 1.01
CA ARG A 266 -33.02 -12.12 0.79
C ARG A 266 -31.88 -13.10 1.06
N PRO A 267 -32.05 -14.09 1.94
CA PRO A 267 -31.05 -15.13 2.12
C PRO A 267 -30.89 -15.91 0.82
N SER A 268 -29.66 -16.01 0.32
CA SER A 268 -29.32 -16.83 -0.84
C SER A 268 -28.96 -18.25 -0.39
N SER A 269 -29.41 -19.26 -1.14
CA SER A 269 -29.10 -20.68 -0.91
C SER A 269 -28.01 -21.21 -1.83
N ALA A 270 -27.54 -20.43 -2.80
CA ALA A 270 -26.60 -20.87 -3.81
C ALA A 270 -25.15 -20.58 -3.38
N PHE A 271 -24.32 -21.61 -3.34
CA PHE A 271 -22.89 -21.49 -3.14
C PHE A 271 -22.20 -21.27 -4.48
N PHE A 272 -21.72 -20.05 -4.71
CA PHE A 272 -20.81 -19.75 -5.81
C PHE A 272 -19.37 -19.93 -5.32
N ASP A 273 -18.60 -20.75 -6.03
CA ASP A 273 -17.18 -20.95 -5.72
C ASP A 273 -16.25 -20.35 -6.77
N THR A 274 -16.80 -19.85 -7.88
CA THR A 274 -16.03 -19.18 -8.93
C THR A 274 -15.75 -17.73 -8.55
N PRO A 275 -14.47 -17.32 -8.41
CA PRO A 275 -14.14 -15.94 -8.10
C PRO A 275 -14.38 -15.00 -9.29
N LEU A 276 -14.83 -13.78 -8.98
CA LEU A 276 -14.99 -12.73 -9.97
C LEU A 276 -13.69 -12.39 -10.72
N HIS A 277 -13.83 -12.14 -12.01
CA HIS A 277 -12.79 -11.52 -12.82
C HIS A 277 -12.54 -10.07 -12.41
N SER A 278 -11.34 -9.56 -12.69
CA SER A 278 -10.92 -8.22 -12.27
C SER A 278 -11.81 -7.11 -12.84
N ASP A 279 -12.25 -7.27 -14.09
CA ASP A 279 -13.15 -6.39 -14.83
C ASP A 279 -14.48 -6.24 -14.07
N ARG A 280 -15.09 -7.39 -13.74
CA ARG A 280 -16.38 -7.46 -13.05
C ARG A 280 -16.26 -6.99 -11.60
N ALA A 281 -15.20 -7.38 -10.89
CA ALA A 281 -14.93 -6.92 -9.53
C ALA A 281 -14.73 -5.39 -9.48
N PHE A 282 -14.11 -4.80 -10.49
CA PHE A 282 -13.97 -3.35 -10.61
C PHE A 282 -15.32 -2.65 -10.79
N GLU A 283 -16.19 -3.15 -11.69
CA GLU A 283 -17.54 -2.63 -11.87
C GLU A 283 -18.34 -2.65 -10.57
N VAL A 284 -18.28 -3.77 -9.84
CA VAL A 284 -18.94 -3.93 -8.53
C VAL A 284 -18.41 -2.93 -7.52
N LEU A 285 -17.09 -2.78 -7.40
CA LEU A 285 -16.48 -1.86 -6.44
C LEU A 285 -16.78 -0.39 -6.78
N ALA A 286 -16.79 -0.05 -8.07
CA ALA A 286 -17.16 1.29 -8.54
C ALA A 286 -18.65 1.59 -8.31
N GLY A 287 -19.52 0.59 -8.50
CA GLY A 287 -20.94 0.67 -8.16
C GLY A 287 -21.16 0.91 -6.66
N PHE A 288 -20.44 0.18 -5.81
CA PHE A 288 -20.45 0.41 -4.36
C PHE A 288 -19.95 1.79 -3.98
N ALA A 289 -18.86 2.27 -4.60
CA ALA A 289 -18.36 3.62 -4.37
C ALA A 289 -19.39 4.69 -4.78
N SER A 290 -20.14 4.45 -5.85
CA SER A 290 -21.22 5.36 -6.29
C SER A 290 -22.41 5.34 -5.34
N LEU A 291 -22.81 4.16 -4.86
CA LEU A 291 -23.92 3.98 -3.90
C LEU A 291 -23.71 4.75 -2.59
N HIS A 292 -22.47 4.82 -2.12
CA HIS A 292 -22.09 5.48 -0.86
C HIS A 292 -21.42 6.85 -1.05
N GLU A 293 -21.44 7.39 -2.26
CA GLU A 293 -20.82 8.69 -2.60
C GLU A 293 -19.32 8.81 -2.24
N LEU A 294 -18.57 7.73 -2.44
CA LEU A 294 -17.17 7.56 -2.01
C LEU A 294 -16.14 8.02 -3.05
N GLY A 295 -16.49 9.02 -3.86
CA GLY A 295 -15.72 9.42 -5.04
C GLY A 295 -14.25 9.76 -4.74
N SER A 296 -13.96 10.46 -3.65
CA SER A 296 -12.60 10.81 -3.23
C SER A 296 -11.85 9.65 -2.56
N GLN A 297 -12.56 8.81 -1.81
CA GLN A 297 -11.99 7.66 -1.11
C GLN A 297 -11.57 6.56 -2.09
N PHE A 298 -12.28 6.40 -3.20
CA PHE A 298 -12.03 5.36 -4.21
C PHE A 298 -10.60 5.37 -4.78
N PRO A 299 -10.07 6.49 -5.32
CA PRO A 299 -8.69 6.53 -5.81
C PRO A 299 -7.65 6.56 -4.68
N ILE A 300 -7.97 7.07 -3.50
CA ILE A 300 -7.06 7.01 -2.34
C ILE A 300 -6.87 5.56 -1.90
N ALA A 301 -7.95 4.79 -1.83
CA ALA A 301 -7.91 3.37 -1.52
C ALA A 301 -7.07 2.58 -2.53
N LEU A 302 -7.12 2.95 -3.82
CA LEU A 302 -6.23 2.39 -4.84
C LEU A 302 -4.76 2.69 -4.52
N ALA A 303 -4.45 3.95 -4.20
CA ALA A 303 -3.08 4.34 -3.84
C ALA A 303 -2.58 3.57 -2.61
N ILE A 304 -3.42 3.38 -1.59
CA ILE A 304 -3.10 2.55 -0.42
C ILE A 304 -2.81 1.12 -0.85
N ALA A 305 -3.68 0.50 -1.65
CA ALA A 305 -3.51 -0.88 -2.11
C ALA A 305 -2.20 -1.06 -2.90
N MET A 306 -1.80 -0.08 -3.71
CA MET A 306 -0.53 -0.11 -4.45
C MET A 306 0.70 -0.14 -3.53
N THR A 307 0.60 0.34 -2.29
CA THR A 307 1.74 0.31 -1.35
C THR A 307 1.95 -1.05 -0.69
N PHE A 308 0.95 -1.93 -0.63
CA PHE A 308 1.06 -3.20 0.12
C PHE A 308 2.25 -4.07 -0.26
N PRO A 309 2.54 -4.31 -1.56
CA PRO A 309 3.73 -5.08 -1.95
C PRO A 309 5.03 -4.52 -1.36
N THR A 310 5.10 -3.19 -1.18
CA THR A 310 6.27 -2.53 -0.59
C THR A 310 6.35 -2.65 0.93
N GLN A 311 5.24 -2.88 1.62
CA GLN A 311 5.20 -3.01 3.08
C GLN A 311 5.90 -4.30 3.56
N ASN A 312 6.00 -5.32 2.71
CA ASN A 312 6.80 -6.51 2.98
C ASN A 312 8.30 -6.24 3.09
N LEU A 313 8.81 -5.16 2.48
CA LEU A 313 10.22 -4.76 2.66
C LEU A 313 10.48 -4.21 4.07
N CYS A 314 9.48 -3.61 4.70
CA CYS A 314 9.59 -2.99 6.03
C CYS A 314 9.15 -3.90 7.18
N LEU A 315 8.84 -5.18 6.95
CA LEU A 315 8.50 -6.12 8.03
C LEU A 315 9.68 -6.39 9.01
N GLY A 316 10.90 -5.93 8.70
CA GLY A 316 12.02 -5.80 9.65
C GLY A 316 11.98 -4.53 10.52
N CYS A 317 11.11 -3.57 10.23
CA CYS A 317 10.84 -2.39 11.04
C CYS A 317 9.41 -2.46 11.62
N PRO A 318 9.21 -3.14 12.76
CA PRO A 318 8.05 -2.83 13.57
C PRO A 318 8.17 -1.37 14.00
N THR A 319 7.13 -0.56 13.80
CA THR A 319 6.96 0.80 14.35
C THR A 319 7.88 1.91 13.80
N ALA A 320 7.62 2.41 12.58
CA ALA A 320 8.05 3.76 12.19
C ALA A 320 6.88 4.77 12.13
N ILE A 321 5.68 4.33 11.75
CA ILE A 321 4.54 5.26 11.59
C ILE A 321 3.86 5.58 12.93
N SER A 322 3.88 4.67 13.92
CA SER A 322 3.26 4.91 15.24
C SER A 322 4.16 5.64 16.26
N LYS A 323 5.46 5.78 15.98
CA LYS A 323 6.42 6.44 16.89
C LYS A 323 6.59 7.93 16.63
N LEU A 324 6.12 8.46 15.50
CA LEU A 324 6.06 9.91 15.25
C LEU A 324 4.93 10.61 16.03
N SER A 325 3.97 9.85 16.59
CA SER A 325 2.82 10.38 17.34
C SER A 325 2.96 10.40 18.86
N ARG A 326 4.06 9.90 19.44
CA ARG A 326 4.35 10.05 20.87
C ARG A 326 5.65 10.84 21.05
N GLY A 327 5.51 12.13 21.32
CA GLY A 327 6.58 12.98 21.82
C GLY A 327 6.94 12.65 23.27
N GLU A 328 7.50 11.46 23.51
CA GLU A 328 8.11 11.09 24.79
C GLU A 328 9.57 10.66 24.56
N GLU A 329 10.48 11.54 24.99
CA GLU A 329 11.90 11.36 25.32
C GLU A 329 12.80 10.48 24.41
N ILE A 330 13.38 11.12 23.38
CA ILE A 330 14.45 10.58 22.52
C ILE A 330 15.85 10.76 23.18
N ASN A 331 15.99 10.51 24.48
CA ASN A 331 17.28 10.70 25.17
C ASN A 331 17.99 9.41 25.63
N ASN A 332 17.41 8.21 25.42
CA ASN A 332 18.01 6.97 25.97
C ASN A 332 18.17 5.81 24.96
N LEU A 333 18.03 6.02 23.65
CA LEU A 333 18.05 4.92 22.66
C LEU A 333 19.35 4.72 21.88
N TYR A 334 20.44 5.44 22.22
CA TYR A 334 21.76 5.20 21.64
C TYR A 334 22.85 5.22 22.71
N ARG A 335 22.92 4.16 23.51
CA ARG A 335 24.18 3.75 24.15
C ARG A 335 24.51 2.37 23.59
N CYS A 336 25.30 2.33 22.53
CA CYS A 336 25.95 1.12 22.08
C CYS A 336 27.13 0.89 23.01
N ASP A 337 27.02 -0.05 23.95
CA ASP A 337 28.20 -0.57 24.63
C ASP A 337 29.01 -1.42 23.63
N PRO A 338 30.34 -1.23 23.53
CA PRO A 338 31.16 -2.02 22.62
C PRO A 338 31.25 -3.47 23.12
N VAL A 339 30.84 -4.41 22.27
CA VAL A 339 31.05 -5.85 22.52
C VAL A 339 32.52 -6.16 22.20
N ASN A 340 33.26 -6.55 23.25
CA ASN A 340 34.61 -7.08 23.15
C ASN A 340 34.66 -8.31 22.22
N VAL A 341 35.54 -8.27 21.23
CA VAL A 341 35.96 -9.45 20.47
C VAL A 341 36.97 -10.19 21.34
N GLY A 342 36.54 -11.29 21.96
CA GLY A 342 37.42 -12.24 22.64
C GLY A 342 37.91 -13.29 21.64
N GLU A 343 39.23 -13.33 21.49
CA GLU A 343 40.01 -14.39 20.84
C GLU A 343 39.61 -15.78 21.33
N PHE A 344 39.61 -16.76 20.44
CA PHE A 344 39.93 -18.14 20.79
C PHE A 344 40.87 -18.71 19.73
N GLU A 345 41.98 -19.24 20.23
CA GLU A 345 43.08 -19.95 19.56
C GLU A 345 42.63 -21.11 18.67
#